data_AF-A0A8E0QXX8-F1
#
_entry.id   AF-A0A8E0QXX8-F1
#
_cell.length_a   1.000
_cell.length_b   1.000
_cell.length_c   1.000
_cell.angle_alpha   90.00
_cell.angle_beta   90.00
_cell.angle_gamma   90.00
#
_symmetry.space_group_name_H-M   'P 1'
#
loop_
_entity.id
_entity.type
_entity.pdbx_description
1 polymer ?
#
loop_
_entity_poly.entity_id
_entity_poly.type
_entity_poly.pdbx_seq_one_letter_code
_entity_poly.pdbx_strand_id
1 'polypeptide(L)'
;MFLFRKNRKDGEEETPKCERKFRSAHKRWQSDWSWAEPRTRGTQRRINVLNNQVNPFLEQEARGFAILQRRHRLMQLPGDEEDPAVTEKRPPGYITQTQRENFQKAVQDLTVDYWKNAAGLRKMQESWQSEYELEKLQLLRAHKDRHGRPYAWVWDQEKCADLGGCCGQTCGCCRKPLLTYLRPSEDQEEVHGVYGHCTEECACCIRSGRRRPPHPRLPPAPDEGMF
;
A
#
# COMPACT_ATOMS: atom_id res chain seq x y z
N MET A 1 -9.83 -56.07 -10.44
CA MET A 1 -10.08 -54.81 -11.15
C MET A 1 -10.75 -53.86 -10.15
N PHE A 2 -9.95 -53.15 -9.34
CA PHE A 2 -10.47 -52.23 -8.32
C PHE A 2 -10.40 -50.81 -8.86
N LEU A 3 -11.57 -50.22 -9.11
CA LEU A 3 -11.71 -48.82 -9.46
C LEU A 3 -11.33 -47.99 -8.24
N PHE A 4 -10.16 -47.35 -8.28
CA PHE A 4 -9.78 -46.35 -7.29
C PHE A 4 -10.72 -45.15 -7.41
N ARG A 5 -11.74 -45.15 -6.55
CA ARG A 5 -12.54 -43.97 -6.21
C ARG A 5 -11.56 -42.95 -5.64
N LYS A 6 -11.32 -41.86 -6.38
CA LYS A 6 -10.48 -40.76 -5.93
C LYS A 6 -11.15 -40.14 -4.70
N ASN A 7 -10.68 -40.50 -3.51
CA ASN A 7 -11.08 -39.84 -2.29
C ASN A 7 -10.75 -38.35 -2.42
N ARG A 8 -11.78 -37.52 -2.24
CA ARG A 8 -11.66 -36.07 -2.06
C ARG A 8 -10.63 -35.86 -0.94
N LYS A 9 -9.57 -35.12 -1.21
CA LYS A 9 -8.58 -34.78 -0.18
C LYS A 9 -9.26 -33.93 0.89
N ASP A 10 -9.37 -34.49 2.09
CA ASP A 10 -9.65 -33.73 3.30
C ASP A 10 -8.55 -32.67 3.46
N GLY A 11 -8.92 -31.39 3.47
CA GLY A 11 -8.02 -30.27 3.77
C GLY A 11 -7.79 -29.23 2.67
N GLU A 12 -8.46 -29.29 1.50
CA GLU A 12 -8.53 -28.12 0.63
C GLU A 12 -9.44 -27.08 1.28
N GLU A 13 -8.85 -26.14 2.01
CA GLU A 13 -9.53 -24.96 2.51
C GLU A 13 -10.22 -24.28 1.32
N GLU A 14 -11.56 -24.31 1.30
CA GLU A 14 -12.33 -23.78 0.17
C GLU A 14 -11.88 -22.34 -0.11
N THR A 15 -11.55 -22.06 -1.37
CA THR A 15 -11.10 -20.71 -1.74
C THR A 15 -12.16 -19.69 -1.34
N PRO A 16 -11.83 -18.68 -0.50
CA PRO A 16 -12.79 -17.72 0.01
C PRO A 16 -13.59 -17.04 -1.09
N LYS A 17 -14.85 -16.69 -0.78
CA LYS A 17 -15.76 -16.05 -1.73
C LYS A 17 -15.16 -14.79 -2.37
N CYS A 18 -14.42 -13.98 -1.61
CA CYS A 18 -13.75 -12.78 -2.12
C CYS A 18 -12.67 -13.11 -3.18
N GLU A 19 -11.87 -14.13 -2.94
CA GLU A 19 -10.81 -14.57 -3.88
C GLU A 19 -11.40 -15.22 -5.13
N ARG A 20 -12.46 -16.01 -4.98
CA ARG A 20 -13.22 -16.54 -6.12
C ARG A 20 -13.79 -15.41 -6.98
N LYS A 21 -14.42 -14.40 -6.36
CA LYS A 21 -14.93 -13.21 -7.07
C LYS A 21 -13.83 -12.50 -7.86
N PHE A 22 -12.67 -12.28 -7.25
CA PHE A 22 -11.53 -11.67 -7.94
C PHE A 22 -11.05 -12.54 -9.12
N ARG A 23 -10.83 -13.84 -8.92
CA ARG A 23 -10.39 -14.75 -10.00
C ARG A 23 -11.36 -14.73 -11.18
N SER A 24 -12.66 -14.75 -10.92
CA SER A 24 -13.69 -14.65 -11.97
C SER A 24 -13.64 -13.30 -12.69
N ALA A 25 -13.54 -12.19 -11.96
CA ALA A 25 -13.46 -10.84 -12.54
C ALA A 25 -12.19 -10.66 -13.38
N HIS A 26 -11.04 -11.11 -12.88
CA HIS A 26 -9.76 -11.07 -13.57
C HIS A 26 -9.78 -11.93 -14.85
N LYS A 27 -10.34 -13.15 -14.79
CA LYS A 27 -10.48 -14.00 -15.97
C LYS A 27 -11.39 -13.36 -17.04
N ARG A 28 -12.48 -12.72 -16.62
CA ARG A 28 -13.39 -12.00 -17.51
C ARG A 28 -12.67 -10.84 -18.19
N TRP A 29 -12.04 -9.96 -17.41
CA TRP A 29 -11.24 -8.85 -17.92
C TRP A 29 -10.16 -9.33 -18.92
N GLN A 30 -9.42 -10.40 -18.59
CA GLN A 30 -8.46 -10.99 -19.53
C GLN A 30 -9.10 -11.49 -20.82
N SER A 31 -10.30 -12.08 -20.73
CA SER A 31 -11.03 -12.59 -21.90
C SER A 31 -11.53 -11.45 -22.79
N ASP A 32 -12.10 -10.41 -22.17
CA ASP A 32 -12.60 -9.22 -22.85
C ASP A 32 -11.49 -8.51 -23.64
N TRP A 33 -10.27 -8.51 -23.09
CA TRP A 33 -9.09 -7.90 -23.72
C TRP A 33 -8.22 -8.87 -24.54
N SER A 34 -8.51 -10.16 -24.55
CA SER A 34 -7.66 -11.20 -25.18
C SER A 34 -7.34 -10.94 -26.65
N TRP A 35 -8.29 -10.35 -27.39
CA TRP A 35 -8.14 -10.00 -28.81
C TRP A 35 -7.55 -8.60 -29.04
N ALA A 36 -7.69 -7.70 -28.08
CA ALA A 36 -7.33 -6.29 -28.20
C ALA A 36 -5.92 -6.00 -27.67
N GLU A 37 -5.50 -6.63 -26.57
CA GLU A 37 -4.20 -6.39 -25.93
C GLU A 37 -3.00 -6.70 -26.86
N PRO A 38 -2.95 -7.87 -27.55
CA PRO A 38 -1.81 -8.18 -28.41
C PRO A 38 -1.66 -7.19 -29.57
N ARG A 39 -2.78 -6.65 -30.07
CA ARG A 39 -2.80 -5.69 -31.18
C ARG A 39 -2.39 -4.28 -30.76
N THR A 40 -2.58 -3.93 -29.49
CA THR A 40 -2.22 -2.62 -28.94
C THR A 40 -0.86 -2.61 -28.25
N ARG A 41 -0.20 -3.77 -28.11
CA ARG A 41 1.14 -3.91 -27.52
C ARG A 41 2.16 -3.11 -28.34
N GLY A 42 2.92 -2.25 -27.66
CA GLY A 42 3.93 -1.40 -28.30
C GLY A 42 3.38 -0.24 -29.13
N THR A 43 2.06 -0.03 -29.16
CA THR A 43 1.48 1.13 -29.86
C THR A 43 1.76 2.42 -29.13
N GLN A 44 1.87 3.53 -29.88
CA GLN A 44 2.04 4.87 -29.30
C GLN A 44 0.90 5.21 -28.34
N ARG A 45 -0.33 4.76 -28.63
CA ARG A 45 -1.48 4.92 -27.74
C ARG A 45 -1.24 4.28 -26.36
N ARG A 46 -0.83 3.01 -26.32
CA ARG A 46 -0.53 2.31 -25.05
C ARG A 46 0.62 2.98 -24.29
N ILE A 47 1.68 3.38 -25.00
CA ILE A 47 2.80 4.13 -24.40
C ILE A 47 2.32 5.45 -23.80
N ASN A 48 1.45 6.18 -24.50
CA ASN A 48 0.87 7.42 -24.01
C ASN A 48 0.00 7.20 -22.77
N VAL A 49 -0.84 6.16 -22.75
CA VAL A 49 -1.66 5.80 -21.56
C VAL A 49 -0.76 5.47 -20.37
N LEU A 50 0.30 4.69 -20.60
CA LEU A 50 1.27 4.35 -19.57
C LEU A 50 1.95 5.60 -18.99
N ASN A 51 2.50 6.45 -19.86
CA ASN A 51 3.29 7.61 -19.42
C ASN A 51 2.45 8.76 -18.87
N ASN A 52 1.24 8.97 -19.40
CA ASN A 52 0.44 10.15 -19.08
C ASN A 52 -0.66 9.87 -18.04
N GLN A 53 -1.02 8.61 -17.79
CA GLN A 53 -2.11 8.26 -16.88
C GLN A 53 -1.69 7.23 -15.83
N VAL A 54 -1.13 6.08 -16.24
CA VAL A 54 -0.75 5.00 -15.31
C VAL A 54 0.41 5.42 -14.39
N ASN A 55 1.54 5.85 -14.97
CA ASN A 55 2.73 6.20 -14.21
C ASN A 55 2.45 7.39 -13.25
N PRO A 56 1.84 8.50 -13.69
CA PRO A 56 1.50 9.60 -12.78
C PRO A 56 0.57 9.18 -11.65
N PHE A 57 -0.38 8.28 -11.91
CA PHE A 57 -1.26 7.74 -10.88
C PHE A 57 -0.48 6.90 -9.85
N LEU A 58 0.37 5.97 -10.31
CA LEU A 58 1.18 5.15 -9.43
C LEU A 58 2.18 5.98 -8.60
N GLU A 59 2.76 7.02 -9.20
CA GLU A 59 3.64 7.97 -8.49
C GLU A 59 2.88 8.74 -7.41
N GLN A 60 1.68 9.24 -7.71
CA GLN A 60 0.84 9.94 -6.75
C GLN A 60 0.38 8.99 -5.62
N GLU A 61 0.13 7.71 -5.92
CA GLU A 61 -0.20 6.70 -4.92
C GLU A 61 0.98 6.40 -4.00
N ALA A 62 2.17 6.19 -4.58
CA ALA A 62 3.41 6.01 -3.82
C ALA A 62 3.71 7.21 -2.91
N ARG A 63 3.45 8.44 -3.37
CA ARG A 63 3.53 9.66 -2.54
C ARG A 63 2.59 9.59 -1.34
N GLY A 64 1.35 9.16 -1.55
CA GLY A 64 0.38 8.95 -0.47
C GLY A 64 0.86 7.93 0.58
N PHE A 65 1.46 6.82 0.14
CA PHE A 65 2.05 5.84 1.06
C PHE A 65 3.24 6.39 1.82
N ALA A 66 4.11 7.17 1.18
CA ALA A 66 5.24 7.82 1.85
C ALA A 66 4.79 8.81 2.94
N ILE A 67 3.75 9.60 2.66
CA ILE A 67 3.14 10.51 3.64
C ILE A 67 2.66 9.72 4.88
N LEU A 68 1.93 8.62 4.68
CA LEU A 68 1.43 7.81 5.80
C LEU A 68 2.54 7.09 6.57
N GLN A 69 3.58 6.60 5.88
CA GLN A 69 4.72 5.95 6.53
C GLN A 69 5.53 6.94 7.36
N ARG A 70 5.73 8.17 6.87
CA ARG A 70 6.34 9.25 7.66
C ARG A 70 5.46 9.61 8.85
N ARG A 71 4.14 9.74 8.66
CA ARG A 71 3.19 9.99 9.76
C ARG A 71 3.32 8.93 10.85
N HIS A 72 3.35 7.65 10.47
CA HIS A 72 3.53 6.54 11.40
C HIS A 72 4.89 6.61 12.11
N ARG A 73 5.99 6.93 11.41
CA ARG A 73 7.32 7.14 12.01
C ARG A 73 7.27 8.23 13.08
N LEU A 74 6.72 9.40 12.76
CA LEU A 74 6.62 10.53 13.69
C LEU A 74 5.70 10.25 14.89
N MET A 75 4.70 9.37 14.74
CA MET A 75 3.89 8.91 15.87
C MET A 75 4.63 7.95 16.81
N GLN A 76 5.68 7.25 16.33
CA GLN A 76 6.47 6.32 17.15
C GLN A 76 7.62 6.99 17.92
N LEU A 77 8.08 8.16 17.48
CA LEU A 77 9.18 8.90 18.13
C LEU A 77 8.86 9.41 19.56
N PRO A 78 7.63 9.86 19.90
CA PRO A 78 7.28 10.32 21.24
C PRO A 78 7.35 9.26 22.36
N GLY A 79 7.66 7.99 22.04
CA GLY A 79 8.07 6.99 23.04
C GLY A 79 6.95 6.36 23.87
N ASP A 80 5.74 6.23 23.34
CA ASP A 80 4.61 5.65 24.10
C ASP A 80 4.42 4.12 23.90
N GLU A 81 5.36 3.40 23.27
CA GLU A 81 5.40 1.93 23.32
C GLU A 81 6.69 1.48 24.03
N GLU A 82 6.58 1.15 25.32
CA GLU A 82 7.60 0.38 26.04
C GLU A 82 7.70 -1.02 25.41
N ASP A 83 8.84 -1.31 24.77
CA ASP A 83 9.22 -2.67 24.38
C ASP A 83 9.74 -3.39 25.64
N PRO A 84 9.04 -4.42 26.16
CA PRO A 84 9.46 -5.12 27.38
C PRO A 84 10.74 -5.96 27.21
N ALA A 85 11.31 -6.05 26.00
CA ALA A 85 12.50 -6.85 25.72
C ALA A 85 13.84 -6.08 25.75
N VAL A 86 13.85 -4.76 25.97
CA VAL A 86 15.09 -3.97 26.00
C VAL A 86 15.58 -3.79 27.44
N THR A 87 16.49 -4.65 27.89
CA THR A 87 17.13 -4.62 29.22
C THR A 87 18.23 -3.56 29.37
N GLU A 88 18.52 -2.77 28.34
CA GLU A 88 19.39 -1.60 28.47
C GLU A 88 18.55 -0.33 28.64
N LYS A 89 18.53 0.18 29.88
CA LYS A 89 18.00 1.50 30.21
C LYS A 89 18.82 2.59 29.51
N ARG A 90 18.56 2.85 28.24
CA ARG A 90 18.90 4.15 27.64
C ARG A 90 18.06 5.21 28.36
N PRO A 91 18.66 6.34 28.80
CA PRO A 91 17.86 7.41 29.37
C PRO A 91 16.84 7.89 28.32
N PRO A 92 15.59 8.21 28.70
CA PRO A 92 14.67 8.88 27.80
C PRO A 92 15.32 10.22 27.44
N GLY A 93 15.78 10.38 26.21
CA GLY A 93 16.14 11.69 25.69
C GLY A 93 14.85 12.49 25.64
N TYR A 94 14.60 13.31 26.66
CA TYR A 94 13.38 14.07 26.88
C TYR A 94 13.10 14.92 25.63
N ILE A 95 12.22 14.44 24.74
CA ILE A 95 11.67 15.26 23.68
C ILE A 95 10.98 16.44 24.39
N THR A 96 11.43 17.66 24.12
CA THR A 96 10.88 18.84 24.79
C THR A 96 9.40 18.98 24.45
N GLN A 97 8.64 19.69 25.29
CA GLN A 97 7.23 19.98 25.00
C GLN A 97 7.06 20.61 23.61
N THR A 98 7.96 21.53 23.24
CA THR A 98 8.01 22.15 21.90
C THR A 98 8.26 21.13 20.80
N GLN A 99 9.16 20.15 21.00
CA GLN A 99 9.39 19.09 20.02
C GLN A 99 8.17 18.16 19.89
N ARG A 100 7.48 17.84 20.99
CA ARG A 100 6.24 17.05 20.98
C ARG A 100 5.13 17.78 20.20
N GLU A 101 4.97 19.08 20.44
CA GLU A 101 4.04 19.95 19.70
C GLU A 101 4.39 20.01 18.21
N ASN A 102 5.68 20.12 17.87
CA ASN A 102 6.14 20.10 16.48
C ASN A 102 5.83 18.76 15.80
N PHE A 103 6.03 17.62 16.47
CA PHE A 103 5.68 16.31 15.90
C PHE A 103 4.16 16.14 15.74
N GLN A 104 3.37 16.58 16.72
CA GLN A 104 1.90 16.54 16.61
C GLN A 104 1.41 17.38 15.44
N LYS A 105 1.94 18.60 15.29
CA LYS A 105 1.65 19.47 14.15
C LYS A 105 2.03 18.82 12.83
N ALA A 106 3.24 18.25 12.73
CA ALA A 106 3.67 17.54 11.53
C ALA A 106 2.79 16.32 11.19
N VAL A 107 2.34 15.56 12.19
CA VAL A 107 1.41 14.43 12.01
C VAL A 107 0.04 14.91 11.49
N GLN A 108 -0.45 16.05 11.98
CA GLN A 108 -1.70 16.66 11.49
C GLN A 108 -1.54 17.16 10.05
N ASP A 109 -0.44 17.87 9.75
CA ASP A 109 -0.14 18.37 8.40
C ASP A 109 -0.02 17.22 7.39
N LEU A 110 0.67 16.13 7.75
CA LEU A 110 0.75 14.92 6.93
C LEU A 110 -0.61 14.26 6.72
N THR A 111 -1.51 14.33 7.70
CA THR A 111 -2.88 13.82 7.56
C THR A 111 -3.66 14.63 6.53
N VAL A 112 -3.55 15.97 6.58
CA VAL A 112 -4.15 16.87 5.58
C VAL A 112 -3.57 16.60 4.19
N ASP A 113 -2.25 16.47 4.08
CA ASP A 113 -1.57 16.21 2.81
C ASP A 113 -1.92 14.85 2.22
N TYR A 114 -2.12 13.83 3.04
CA TYR A 114 -2.64 12.55 2.59
C TYR A 114 -4.02 12.69 1.95
N TRP A 115 -4.95 13.41 2.60
CA TRP A 115 -6.29 13.60 2.05
C TRP A 115 -6.31 14.43 0.78
N LYS A 116 -5.47 15.47 0.67
CA LYS A 116 -5.25 16.19 -0.60
C LYS A 116 -4.72 15.26 -1.68
N ASN A 117 -3.77 14.39 -1.35
CA ASN A 117 -3.23 13.39 -2.26
C ASN A 117 -4.31 12.40 -2.73
N ALA A 118 -5.15 11.90 -1.81
CA ALA A 118 -6.25 10.99 -2.09
C ALA A 118 -7.34 11.63 -2.97
N ALA A 119 -7.66 12.91 -2.75
CA ALA A 119 -8.55 13.67 -3.63
C ALA A 119 -7.97 13.80 -5.05
N GLY A 120 -6.65 14.05 -5.15
CA GLY A 120 -5.94 14.07 -6.43
C GLY A 120 -6.02 12.73 -7.19
N LEU A 121 -5.79 11.61 -6.49
CA LEU A 121 -5.93 10.26 -7.08
C LEU A 121 -7.34 10.01 -7.59
N ARG A 122 -8.37 10.40 -6.82
CA ARG A 122 -9.77 10.27 -7.24
C ARG A 122 -10.04 11.04 -8.54
N LYS A 123 -9.59 12.29 -8.62
CA LYS A 123 -9.74 13.10 -9.83
C LYS A 123 -9.04 12.48 -11.05
N MET A 124 -7.85 11.89 -10.86
CA MET A 124 -7.16 11.14 -11.93
C MET A 124 -8.02 9.96 -12.41
N GLN A 125 -8.58 9.17 -11.48
CA GLN A 125 -9.44 8.03 -11.81
C GLN A 125 -10.73 8.43 -12.52
N GLU A 126 -11.35 9.55 -12.14
CA GLU A 126 -12.57 10.07 -12.79
C GLU A 126 -12.35 10.43 -14.26
N SER A 127 -11.11 10.71 -14.66
CA SER A 127 -10.72 11.01 -16.05
C SER A 127 -10.26 9.80 -16.86
N TRP A 128 -10.26 8.60 -16.27
CA TRP A 128 -9.82 7.39 -16.96
C TRP A 128 -10.82 6.98 -18.04
N GLN A 129 -10.27 6.58 -19.18
CA GLN A 129 -11.03 5.98 -20.26
C GLN A 129 -10.85 4.46 -20.23
N SER A 130 -11.68 3.73 -20.97
CA SER A 130 -11.55 2.28 -21.14
C SER A 130 -10.26 1.99 -21.92
N GLU A 131 -9.24 1.59 -21.18
CA GLU A 131 -7.91 1.21 -21.66
C GLU A 131 -7.42 0.05 -20.81
N TYR A 132 -6.78 -0.93 -21.46
CA TYR A 132 -6.33 -2.17 -20.81
C TYR A 132 -5.61 -1.95 -19.47
N GLU A 133 -4.62 -1.06 -19.44
CA GLU A 133 -3.80 -0.81 -18.26
C GLU A 133 -4.59 -0.10 -17.15
N LEU A 134 -5.51 0.81 -17.49
CA LEU A 134 -6.32 1.55 -16.53
C LEU A 134 -7.39 0.63 -15.90
N GLU A 135 -8.04 -0.19 -16.71
CA GLU A 135 -9.01 -1.19 -16.21
C GLU A 135 -8.32 -2.22 -15.32
N LYS A 136 -7.11 -2.65 -15.67
CA LYS A 136 -6.29 -3.51 -14.81
C LYS A 136 -6.03 -2.86 -13.46
N LEU A 137 -5.58 -1.59 -13.44
CA LEU A 137 -5.33 -0.86 -12.19
C LEU A 137 -6.59 -0.72 -11.35
N GLN A 138 -7.74 -0.47 -11.97
CA GLN A 138 -9.03 -0.35 -11.30
C GLN A 138 -9.46 -1.69 -10.69
N LEU A 139 -9.37 -2.77 -11.46
CA LEU A 139 -9.70 -4.12 -11.02
C LEU A 139 -8.89 -4.52 -9.78
N LEU A 140 -7.57 -4.29 -9.80
CA LEU A 140 -6.69 -4.63 -8.68
C LEU A 140 -6.99 -3.83 -7.40
N ARG A 141 -7.57 -2.63 -7.51
CA ARG A 141 -7.94 -1.78 -6.36
C ARG A 141 -9.36 -2.01 -5.88
N ALA A 142 -10.26 -2.46 -6.75
CA ALA A 142 -11.65 -2.73 -6.41
C ALA A 142 -11.83 -4.03 -5.61
N HIS A 143 -10.94 -5.01 -5.79
CA HIS A 143 -11.02 -6.30 -5.12
C HIS A 143 -10.03 -6.42 -3.97
N LYS A 144 -10.47 -7.11 -2.91
CA LYS A 144 -9.67 -7.40 -1.72
C LYS A 144 -9.51 -8.90 -1.50
N ASP A 145 -8.39 -9.29 -0.89
CA ASP A 145 -8.14 -10.67 -0.45
C ASP A 145 -8.88 -11.00 0.86
N ARG A 146 -8.64 -12.20 1.40
CA ARG A 146 -9.25 -12.65 2.67
C ARG A 146 -8.86 -11.81 3.90
N HIS A 147 -7.82 -10.98 3.80
CA HIS A 147 -7.35 -10.09 4.87
C HIS A 147 -7.78 -8.64 4.64
N GLY A 148 -8.63 -8.38 3.63
CA GLY A 148 -9.09 -7.03 3.30
C GLY A 148 -8.05 -6.18 2.57
N ARG A 149 -6.95 -6.78 2.08
CA ARG A 149 -5.88 -6.08 1.35
C ARG A 149 -6.25 -6.03 -0.14
N PRO A 150 -6.12 -4.87 -0.81
CA PRO A 150 -6.35 -4.77 -2.25
C PRO A 150 -5.43 -5.72 -3.03
N TYR A 151 -5.92 -6.28 -4.14
CA TYR A 151 -5.07 -7.11 -5.00
C TYR A 151 -3.90 -6.34 -5.62
N ALA A 152 -3.99 -5.02 -5.76
CA ALA A 152 -2.86 -4.16 -6.10
C ALA A 152 -1.70 -4.31 -5.10
N TRP A 153 -2.01 -4.33 -3.80
CA TRP A 153 -1.02 -4.62 -2.76
C TRP A 153 -0.50 -6.05 -2.88
N VAL A 154 -1.38 -7.03 -3.13
CA VAL A 154 -0.97 -8.43 -3.24
C VAL A 154 0.04 -8.65 -4.38
N TRP A 155 -0.16 -7.97 -5.52
CA TRP A 155 0.68 -8.08 -6.71
C TRP A 155 2.09 -7.50 -6.50
N ASP A 156 2.19 -6.40 -5.77
CA ASP A 156 3.46 -5.68 -5.57
C ASP A 156 4.32 -6.27 -4.42
N GLN A 157 3.88 -7.37 -3.79
CA GLN A 157 4.61 -8.01 -2.69
C GLN A 157 6.00 -8.50 -3.10
N GLU A 158 6.10 -9.14 -4.26
CA GLU A 158 7.36 -9.66 -4.80
C GLU A 158 8.34 -8.50 -5.05
N LYS A 159 7.89 -7.46 -5.75
CA LYS A 159 8.68 -6.23 -5.96
C LYS A 159 9.16 -5.61 -4.65
N CYS A 160 8.29 -5.55 -3.63
CA CYS A 160 8.68 -5.04 -2.32
C CYS A 160 9.76 -5.90 -1.67
N ALA A 161 9.67 -7.23 -1.78
CA ALA A 161 10.68 -8.16 -1.25
C ALA A 161 12.01 -8.07 -2.01
N ASP A 162 11.99 -8.03 -3.34
CA ASP A 162 13.18 -7.93 -4.20
C ASP A 162 13.96 -6.64 -3.98
N LEU A 163 13.25 -5.55 -3.69
CA LEU A 163 13.84 -4.27 -3.30
C LEU A 163 14.26 -4.21 -1.82
N GLY A 164 14.28 -5.34 -1.11
CA GLY A 164 14.70 -5.43 0.29
C GLY A 164 13.73 -4.82 1.31
N GLY A 165 12.46 -4.64 0.95
CA GLY A 165 11.41 -4.09 1.82
C GLY A 165 10.83 -5.08 2.83
N CYS A 166 9.87 -4.63 3.65
CA CYS A 166 9.26 -5.42 4.73
C CYS A 166 8.60 -6.74 4.27
N CYS A 167 8.27 -6.92 2.98
CA CYS A 167 7.67 -8.16 2.48
C CYS A 167 8.64 -9.36 2.50
N GLY A 168 9.94 -9.11 2.32
CA GLY A 168 11.00 -10.13 2.42
C GLY A 168 11.59 -10.27 3.82
N GLN A 169 10.98 -9.65 4.83
CA GLN A 169 11.49 -9.55 6.20
C GLN A 169 10.47 -10.03 7.22
N THR A 170 10.93 -10.34 8.43
CA THR A 170 10.07 -10.77 9.55
C THR A 170 9.23 -9.64 10.14
N CYS A 171 9.65 -8.38 9.99
CA CYS A 171 8.94 -7.24 10.56
C CYS A 171 7.53 -7.06 9.98
N GLY A 172 7.30 -7.40 8.70
CA GLY A 172 5.98 -7.46 8.09
C GLY A 172 5.17 -6.16 8.13
N CYS A 173 5.83 -5.01 8.32
CA CYS A 173 5.18 -3.73 8.61
C CYS A 173 4.13 -3.31 7.55
N CYS A 174 4.42 -3.60 6.28
CA CYS A 174 3.55 -3.29 5.14
C CYS A 174 2.31 -4.19 5.02
N ARG A 175 2.19 -5.24 5.86
CA ARG A 175 0.98 -6.09 5.94
C ARG A 175 -0.11 -5.45 6.79
N LYS A 176 0.23 -4.46 7.62
CA LYS A 176 -0.70 -3.67 8.42
C LYS A 176 -1.21 -2.47 7.61
N PRO A 177 -2.43 -1.99 7.84
CA PRO A 177 -2.91 -0.77 7.20
C PRO A 177 -2.08 0.43 7.67
N LEU A 178 -1.70 1.30 6.73
CA LEU A 178 -1.00 2.57 6.98
C LEU A 178 -1.93 3.63 7.58
N LEU A 179 -3.23 3.51 7.28
CA LEU A 179 -4.30 4.34 7.82
C LEU A 179 -5.59 3.51 7.85
N THR A 180 -6.38 3.66 8.89
CA THR A 180 -7.74 3.13 8.98
C THR A 180 -8.72 4.27 9.19
N TYR A 181 -9.84 4.26 8.46
CA TYR A 181 -10.92 5.25 8.64
C TYR A 181 -12.27 4.61 8.36
N LEU A 182 -13.34 5.19 8.91
CA LEU A 182 -14.71 4.77 8.62
C LEU A 182 -15.13 5.33 7.28
N ARG A 183 -15.61 4.45 6.40
CA ARG A 183 -16.17 4.82 5.10
C ARG A 183 -17.68 4.52 5.12
N PRO A 184 -18.54 5.49 4.81
CA PRO A 184 -19.96 5.23 4.62
C PRO A 184 -20.18 4.20 3.49
N SER A 185 -20.98 3.18 3.76
CA SER A 185 -21.56 2.26 2.76
C SER A 185 -23.08 2.42 2.74
N GLU A 186 -23.77 1.73 1.82
CA GLU A 186 -25.23 1.86 1.63
C GLU A 186 -26.02 1.62 2.92
N ASP A 187 -25.55 0.72 3.79
CA ASP A 187 -26.28 0.30 4.99
C ASP A 187 -25.52 0.50 6.31
N GLN A 188 -24.20 0.78 6.28
CA GLN A 188 -23.37 0.85 7.50
C GLN A 188 -22.05 1.62 7.30
N GLU A 189 -21.39 1.99 8.40
CA GLU A 189 -20.01 2.46 8.35
C GLU A 189 -19.05 1.27 8.34
N GLU A 190 -18.19 1.19 7.32
CA GLU A 190 -17.20 0.11 7.21
C GLU A 190 -15.80 0.63 7.49
N VAL A 191 -15.03 -0.12 8.28
CA VAL A 191 -13.60 0.16 8.51
C VAL A 191 -12.83 -0.07 7.22
N HIS A 192 -12.28 1.01 6.67
CA HIS A 192 -11.46 0.98 5.48
C HIS A 192 -9.98 1.11 5.83
N GLY A 193 -9.19 0.07 5.52
CA GLY A 193 -7.74 0.09 5.63
C GLY A 193 -7.05 0.51 4.34
N VAL A 194 -6.11 1.45 4.45
CA VAL A 194 -5.20 1.85 3.37
C VAL A 194 -3.95 1.00 3.46
N TYR A 195 -3.68 0.21 2.42
CA TYR A 195 -2.52 -0.68 2.37
C TYR A 195 -1.54 -0.20 1.31
N GLY A 196 -0.24 -0.23 1.64
CA GLY A 196 0.84 0.15 0.73
C GLY A 196 2.14 -0.53 1.12
N HIS A 197 3.03 -0.73 0.14
CA HIS A 197 4.37 -1.28 0.37
C HIS A 197 5.36 -0.22 0.85
N CYS A 198 6.50 -0.68 1.35
CA CYS A 198 7.55 0.18 1.87
C CYS A 198 8.00 1.20 0.82
N THR A 199 8.02 2.46 1.24
CA THR A 199 8.72 3.54 0.55
C THR A 199 9.99 3.88 1.34
N GLU A 200 10.68 4.92 0.91
CA GLU A 200 11.83 5.48 1.63
C GLU A 200 11.47 6.02 3.03
N GLU A 201 10.19 6.22 3.34
CA GLU A 201 9.73 6.71 4.65
C GLU A 201 9.42 5.59 5.65
N CYS A 202 9.59 4.32 5.26
CA CYS A 202 9.31 3.19 6.12
C CYS A 202 10.27 3.13 7.32
N ALA A 203 9.77 3.34 8.53
CA ALA A 203 10.55 3.31 9.77
C ALA A 203 11.36 2.02 9.98
N CYS A 204 10.85 0.86 9.55
CA CYS A 204 11.58 -0.40 9.65
C CYS A 204 12.74 -0.48 8.64
N CYS A 205 12.50 -0.07 7.39
CA CYS A 205 13.53 -0.08 6.35
C CYS A 205 14.66 0.92 6.66
N ILE A 206 14.31 2.11 7.16
CA ILE A 206 15.27 3.13 7.60
C ILE A 206 16.15 2.58 8.73
N ARG A 207 15.55 1.99 9.78
CA ARG A 207 16.29 1.39 10.91
C ARG A 207 17.23 0.28 10.46
N SER A 208 16.83 -0.54 9.49
CA SER A 208 17.68 -1.60 8.94
C SER A 208 18.77 -1.12 7.98
N GLY A 209 18.81 0.17 7.62
CA GLY A 209 19.81 0.75 6.72
C GLY A 209 19.67 0.35 5.24
N ARG A 210 18.58 -0.31 4.85
CA ARG A 210 18.38 -0.84 3.47
C ARG A 210 17.74 0.17 2.50
N ARG A 211 17.15 1.24 3.01
CA ARG A 211 16.59 2.36 2.24
C ARG A 211 17.10 3.68 2.82
N ARG A 212 17.89 4.41 2.04
CA ARG A 212 18.34 5.81 2.27
C ARG A 212 18.41 6.45 0.89
N PRO A 213 17.83 7.66 0.65
CA PRO A 213 17.44 8.73 1.57
C PRO A 213 15.90 8.97 1.64
N PRO A 214 15.39 9.90 2.48
CA PRO A 214 13.99 10.34 2.49
C PRO A 214 13.45 10.62 1.08
N HIS A 215 12.15 10.44 0.86
CA HIS A 215 11.58 10.59 -0.47
C HIS A 215 11.89 12.02 -0.99
N PRO A 216 12.55 12.19 -2.16
CA PRO A 216 13.09 13.48 -2.63
C PRO A 216 12.01 14.53 -2.99
N ARG A 217 10.74 14.22 -2.77
CA ARG A 217 9.58 15.07 -3.06
C ARG A 217 8.74 15.37 -1.81
N LEU A 218 9.20 14.93 -0.64
CA LEU A 218 8.65 15.34 0.65
C LEU A 218 9.57 16.43 1.23
N PRO A 219 9.02 17.44 1.91
CA PRO A 219 9.85 18.43 2.63
C PRO A 219 10.72 17.71 3.67
N PRO A 220 11.81 18.31 4.17
CA PRO A 220 12.59 17.70 5.24
C PRO A 220 11.72 17.44 6.48
N ALA A 221 11.83 16.25 7.08
CA ALA A 221 11.15 15.96 8.33
C ALA A 221 11.86 16.59 9.54
N PRO A 222 11.12 16.90 10.62
CA PRO A 222 11.70 17.46 11.83
C PRO A 222 12.71 16.54 12.54
N ASP A 223 12.75 15.24 12.21
CA ASP A 223 13.70 14.26 12.74
C ASP A 223 15.00 14.15 11.89
N GLU A 224 15.08 14.83 10.74
CA GLU A 224 16.27 14.78 9.87
C GLU A 224 17.52 15.44 10.48
N GLY A 225 17.36 16.27 11.52
CA GLY A 225 18.48 16.84 12.29
C GLY A 225 18.80 16.10 13.60
N MET A 226 18.14 14.96 13.86
CA MET A 226 18.29 14.20 15.11
C MET A 226 19.18 12.95 14.99
N PHE A 227 19.72 12.66 13.80
CA PHE A 227 20.55 11.48 13.52
C PHE A 227 21.85 11.85 12.81
#